data_AF-A0A920TSE1-F1
#
_entry.id   AF-A0A920TSE1-F1
#
_cell.length_a   1.000
_cell.length_b   1.000
_cell.length_c   1.000
_cell.angle_alpha   90.00
_cell.angle_beta   90.00
_cell.angle_gamma   90.00
#
_symmetry.space_group_name_H-M   'P 1'
#
loop_
_entity.id
_entity.type
_entity.pdbx_description
1 polymer ?
#
loop_
_entity_poly.entity_id
_entity_poly.type
_entity_poly.pdbx_seq_one_letter_code
_entity_poly.pdbx_strand_id
1 'polypeptide(L)' 'MIAEHNTISCETDGDSHIIDLTANVQETVADSGVNTGQAALLVHGSTAALSTLEFEPGLVKHDIPQCDGASSTSRCLL' A
#
# COMPACT_ATOMS: atom_id res chain seq x y z
N MET A 1 24.99 -8.84 6.96
CA MET A 1 24.00 -8.13 6.12
C MET A 1 22.92 -9.14 5.82
N ILE A 2 21.74 -8.95 6.42
CA ILE A 2 20.59 -9.84 6.23
C ILE A 2 19.69 -9.17 5.20
N ALA A 3 19.19 -9.92 4.23
CA ALA A 3 18.21 -9.48 3.25
C ALA A 3 17.08 -10.50 3.25
N GLU A 4 15.90 -10.05 3.67
CA GLU A 4 14.66 -10.83 3.72
C GLU A 4 13.72 -10.34 2.62
N HIS A 5 12.96 -11.24 2.02
CA HIS A 5 11.95 -10.89 1.02
C HIS A 5 10.65 -11.63 1.32
N ASN A 6 9.57 -10.86 1.46
CA ASN A 6 8.23 -11.36 1.70
C ASN A 6 7.26 -10.74 0.70
N THR A 7 6.21 -11.48 0.36
CA THR A 7 5.15 -11.03 -0.56
C THR A 7 3.83 -10.95 0.19
N ILE A 8 3.20 -9.78 0.16
CA ILE A 8 1.86 -9.56 0.69
C ILE A 8 0.89 -9.58 -0.51
N SER A 9 -0.10 -10.46 -0.47
CA SER A 9 -1.14 -10.55 -1.50
C SER A 9 -2.38 -9.80 -1.06
N CYS A 10 -2.92 -8.96 -1.95
CA CYS A 10 -4.10 -8.14 -1.68
C CYS A 10 -5.08 -8.27 -2.84
N GLU A 11 -6.38 -8.27 -2.52
CA GLU A 11 -7.45 -8.23 -3.52
C GLU A 11 -8.13 -6.86 -3.46
N THR A 12 -8.43 -6.28 -4.61
CA THR A 12 -9.08 -4.97 -4.71
C THR A 12 -10.40 -5.08 -5.46
N ASP A 13 -11.37 -4.24 -5.09
CA ASP A 13 -12.65 -4.15 -5.79
C ASP A 13 -12.58 -3.24 -7.03
N GLY A 14 -11.41 -2.66 -7.34
CA GLY A 14 -11.24 -1.65 -8.39
C GLY A 14 -11.48 -0.22 -7.91
N ASP A 15 -11.75 0.71 -8.84
CA ASP A 15 -12.19 2.09 -8.59
C ASP A 15 -11.45 2.88 -7.48
N SER A 16 -10.11 2.89 -7.54
CA SER A 16 -9.24 3.53 -6.54
C SER A 16 -9.50 3.01 -5.11
N HIS A 17 -9.74 1.71 -4.96
CA HIS A 17 -9.80 1.06 -3.66
C HIS A 17 -8.44 1.15 -2.94
N ILE A 18 -8.48 1.71 -1.74
CA ILE A 18 -7.33 1.92 -0.86
C ILE A 18 -7.34 0.85 0.21
N ILE A 19 -6.19 0.21 0.44
CA ILE A 19 -6.04 -0.90 1.38
C ILE A 19 -4.97 -0.54 2.40
N ASP A 20 -5.32 -0.54 3.68
CA ASP A 20 -4.33 -0.32 4.74
C ASP A 20 -3.41 -1.55 4.89
N LEU A 21 -2.17 -1.44 4.43
CA LEU A 21 -1.14 -2.47 4.56
C LEU A 21 -0.33 -2.37 5.87
N THR A 22 -0.63 -1.39 6.73
CA THR A 22 0.18 -1.09 7.92
C THR A 22 0.37 -2.31 8.83
N ALA A 23 -0.71 -3.03 9.13
CA ALA A 23 -0.65 -4.21 9.99
C ALA A 23 0.18 -5.34 9.36
N ASN A 24 -0.03 -5.63 8.07
CA ASN A 24 0.70 -6.69 7.37
C ASN A 24 2.21 -6.39 7.28
N VAL A 25 2.57 -5.13 7.05
CA VAL A 25 3.96 -4.69 7.00
C VAL A 25 4.60 -4.76 8.39
N GLN A 26 3.90 -4.34 9.44
CA GLN A 26 4.40 -4.43 10.82
C GLN A 26 4.67 -5.88 11.23
N GLU A 27 3.75 -6.80 10.93
CA GLU A 27 3.91 -8.23 11.19
C GLU A 27 5.13 -8.78 10.43
N THR A 28 5.24 -8.50 9.13
CA THR A 28 6.36 -8.93 8.30
C THR A 28 7.72 -8.42 8.82
N VAL A 29 7.78 -7.17 9.28
CA VAL A 29 9.00 -6.59 9.83
C VAL A 29 9.33 -7.21 11.19
N ALA A 30 8.33 -7.45 12.05
CA ALA A 30 8.53 -8.09 13.35
C ALA A 30 9.09 -9.52 13.19
N ASP A 31 8.54 -10.28 12.25
CA ASP A 31 8.94 -11.67 11.97
C ASP A 31 10.35 -11.77 11.37
N SER A 32 10.84 -10.73 10.71
CA SER A 32 12.20 -10.70 10.14
C SER A 32 13.31 -10.75 11.20
N GLY A 33 13.01 -10.44 12.46
CA GLY A 33 14.00 -10.33 13.54
C GLY A 33 15.01 -9.19 13.36
N VAL A 34 14.83 -8.30 12.37
CA VAL A 34 15.71 -7.16 12.11
C VAL A 34 15.38 -6.02 13.07
N ASN A 35 16.26 -5.77 14.03
CA ASN A 35 16.08 -4.68 15.01
C ASN A 35 16.42 -3.27 14.44
N THR A 36 17.29 -3.19 13.43
CA THR A 36 17.67 -1.92 12.81
C THR A 36 18.04 -2.15 11.35
N GLY A 37 17.39 -1.43 10.44
CA GLY A 37 17.57 -1.60 9.00
C GLY A 37 16.63 -0.71 8.20
N GLN A 38 16.36 -1.12 6.95
CA GLN A 38 15.42 -0.45 6.05
C GLN A 38 14.44 -1.48 5.49
N ALA A 39 13.16 -1.12 5.41
CA ALA A 39 12.15 -1.87 4.70
C ALA A 39 11.87 -1.18 3.37
N ALA A 40 12.00 -1.92 2.27
CA ALA A 40 11.64 -1.45 0.94
C ALA A 40 10.38 -2.18 0.49
N LEU A 41 9.32 -1.43 0.24
CA LEU A 41 8.05 -1.97 -0.24
C LEU A 41 7.92 -1.62 -1.72
N LEU A 42 7.53 -2.60 -2.52
CA LEU A 42 7.35 -2.46 -3.96
C LEU A 42 6.00 -3.06 -4.35
N VAL A 43 5.26 -2.34 -5.18
CA VAL A 43 4.01 -2.85 -5.75
C VAL A 43 4.29 -3.51 -7.10
N HIS A 44 3.75 -4.71 -7.30
CA HIS A 44 3.88 -5.43 -8.56
C HIS A 44 2.77 -4.98 -9.53
N GLY A 45 3.10 -4.08 -10.45
CA GLY A 45 2.20 -3.62 -11.52
C GLY A 45 2.31 -2.12 -11.79
N SER A 46 1.81 -1.68 -12.94
CA SER A 46 1.81 -0.26 -13.34
C SER A 46 0.51 0.48 -13.00
N THR A 47 -0.52 -0.24 -12.56
CA THR A 47 -1.85 0.27 -12.23
C THR A 47 -2.13 0.09 -10.74
N ALA A 48 -1.10 0.34 -9.95
CA ALA A 48 -1.11 0.28 -8.51
C ALA A 48 -0.02 1.24 -8.03
N ALA A 49 -0.21 1.85 -6.87
CA ALA A 49 0.80 2.68 -6.25
C ALA A 49 1.02 2.16 -4.82
N LEU A 50 1.94 2.81 -4.12
CA LEU A 50 2.13 2.62 -2.69
C LEU A 50 2.53 3.98 -2.14
N SER A 51 1.87 4.44 -1.10
CA SER A 51 2.29 5.63 -0.37
C SER A 51 2.03 5.44 1.11
N THR A 52 2.57 6.36 1.88
CA THR A 52 2.21 6.55 3.27
C THR A 52 1.25 7.74 3.36
N LEU A 53 0.18 7.58 4.14
CA LEU A 53 -0.77 8.64 4.47
C LEU A 53 -1.42 8.31 5.82
N GLU A 54 -2.15 9.28 6.37
CA GLU A 54 -3.02 9.02 7.51
C GLU A 54 -4.26 8.25 7.06
N PHE A 55 -4.55 7.11 7.69
CA PHE A 55 -5.74 6.32 7.34
C PHE A 55 -7.00 6.89 8.01
N GLU A 56 -7.42 8.08 7.55
CA GLU A 56 -8.61 8.77 8.03
C GLU A 56 -9.78 8.55 7.04
N PRO A 57 -11.00 8.21 7.50
CA PRO A 57 -12.11 7.85 6.62
C PRO A 57 -12.47 8.89 5.55
N GLY A 58 -12.36 10.19 5.85
CA GLY A 58 -12.63 11.26 4.90
C GLY A 58 -11.59 11.31 3.78
N LEU A 59 -10.30 11.23 4.14
CA LEU A 59 -9.20 11.20 3.17
C LEU A 59 -9.32 10.00 2.23
N VAL A 60 -9.57 8.81 2.79
CA VAL A 60 -9.61 7.53 2.06
C VAL A 60 -10.87 7.40 1.19
N LYS A 61 -12.04 7.86 1.65
CA LYS A 61 -13.31 7.65 0.93
C LYS A 61 -13.70 8.80 0.02
N HIS A 62 -13.15 9.99 0.23
CA HIS A 62 -13.59 11.20 -0.49
C HIS A 62 -12.43 11.90 -1.18
N ASP A 63 -11.43 12.35 -0.43
CA ASP A 63 -10.43 13.27 -0.97
C ASP A 63 -9.54 12.62 -2.03
N ILE A 64 -9.01 11.41 -1.74
CA ILE A 64 -8.16 10.69 -2.70
C ILE A 64 -8.95 10.22 -3.92
N PRO A 65 -10.10 9.50 -3.78
CA PRO A 65 -10.87 9.06 -4.95
C PRO A 65 -11.36 10.23 -5.81
N GLN A 66 -11.63 11.40 -5.22
CA GLN A 66 -12.03 12.59 -5.97
C GLN A 66 -10.88 13.22 -6.77
N CYS A 67 -9.64 13.17 -6.26
CA CYS A 67 -8.47 13.70 -6.95
C CYS A 67 -8.05 12.85 -8.15
N ASP A 68 -8.25 11.54 -8.10
CA ASP A 68 -7.89 10.63 -9.20
C ASP A 68 -8.74 10.84 -10.47
N GLY A 69 -9.88 11.54 -10.35
CA GLY A 69 -10.74 11.91 -11.46
C GLY A 69 -11.43 10.69 -12.10
N ALA A 70 -12.65 10.87 -12.59
CA ALA A 70 -13.41 9.85 -13.33
C ALA A 70 -12.82 9.54 -14.73
N SER A 71 -11.50 9.34 -14.82
CA SER A 71 -10.70 9.19 -16.04
C SER A 71 -9.95 7.86 -16.02
N SER A 72 -10.70 6.79 -16.30
CA SER A 72 -10.39 5.47 -16.89
C SER A 72 -8.99 4.78 -16.85
N THR A 73 -7.85 5.36 -16.46
CA THR A 73 -6.56 4.74 -16.83
C THR A 73 -5.38 4.85 -15.85
N SER A 74 -5.57 5.24 -14.59
CA SER A 74 -4.51 5.07 -13.58
C SER A 74 -5.14 4.74 -12.24
N ARG A 75 -5.29 3.45 -11.96
CA ARG A 75 -5.83 2.95 -10.70
C ARG A 75 -4.68 2.99 -9.69
N CYS A 76 -4.64 4.00 -8.83
CA CYS A 76 -3.69 4.02 -7.72
C CYS A 76 -4.23 3.08 -6.64
N LEU A 77 -3.45 2.05 -6.32
CA LEU A 77 -3.51 1.45 -4.99
C LEU A 77 -2.77 2.41 -4.06
N LEU A 78 -3.37 2.73 -2.93
CA LEU A 78 -2.67 3.23 -1.77
C LEU A 78 -2.80 2.16 -0.69
#